data_AF-A0A1K1RAP2-F1
#
_entry.id   AF-A0A1K1RAP2-F1
#
_cell.length_a   1.000
_cell.length_b   1.000
_cell.length_c   1.000
_cell.angle_alpha   90.00
_cell.angle_beta   90.00
_cell.angle_gamma   90.00
#
_symmetry.space_group_name_H-M   'P 1'
#
loop_
_entity.id
_entity.type
_entity.pdbx_description
1 polymer ?
#
loop_
_entity_poly.entity_id
_entity_poly.type
_entity_poly.pdbx_seq_one_letter_code
_entity_poly.pdbx_strand_id
1 'polypeptide(L)'
;MQPLENKDKIFKIFSKVRCFSKDQLPRYVDGRLTHVEKHLLEQHLVNCELCSSAVEILQKPKYHAQYQPMGVKVQELIRSNEIAPVYETERYQKRIETQERFLTYFWSVVAAALVTGLVFLITQQTKTDNFHPAIAKTETIAAPETASPGTAHTDTVASGDGDSTAAAAPVLLAETGTESDQSIFKTAMAHYYKGKLDEAIPLLTKLTTDSSSSYGELARYQLAMCYKYKKQKVKARNMFTELVKMDGRMKKRALLALNNL
;
A
#
# COMPACT_ATOMS: atom_id res chain seq x y z
N MET A 1 28.62 -25.98 -4.83
CA MET A 1 28.06 -26.45 -3.54
C MET A 1 28.44 -25.46 -2.43
N GLN A 2 27.74 -24.32 -2.28
CA GLN A 2 27.98 -23.33 -1.21
C GLN A 2 26.72 -22.60 -0.63
N PRO A 3 25.45 -23.04 -0.81
CA PRO A 3 24.30 -22.26 -0.31
C PRO A 3 23.94 -22.51 1.17
N LEU A 4 24.65 -23.39 1.90
CA LEU A 4 24.30 -23.78 3.28
C LEU A 4 24.92 -22.87 4.34
N GLU A 5 26.19 -22.46 4.21
CA GLU A 5 26.89 -21.68 5.25
C GLU A 5 26.30 -20.28 5.49
N ASN A 6 25.66 -19.69 4.49
CA ASN A 6 25.08 -18.35 4.63
C ASN A 6 23.72 -18.37 5.37
N LYS A 7 23.00 -19.50 5.34
CA LYS A 7 21.75 -19.68 6.11
C LYS A 7 22.05 -19.74 7.61
N ASP A 8 23.09 -20.47 7.99
CA ASP A 8 23.51 -20.60 9.39
C ASP A 8 23.94 -19.25 9.99
N LYS A 9 24.57 -18.39 9.18
CA LYS A 9 24.94 -17.02 9.59
C LYS A 9 23.72 -16.12 9.81
N ILE A 10 22.68 -16.24 8.99
CA ILE A 10 21.44 -15.46 9.11
C ILE A 10 20.63 -15.92 10.34
N PHE A 11 20.58 -17.22 10.61
CA PHE A 11 20.00 -17.73 11.86
C PHE A 11 20.81 -17.29 13.09
N LYS A 12 22.12 -17.06 12.95
CA LYS A 12 23.00 -16.53 14.02
C LYS A 12 22.73 -15.08 14.43
N ILE A 13 22.12 -14.28 13.56
CA ILE A 13 21.74 -12.88 13.89
C ILE A 13 20.50 -12.87 14.81
N PHE A 14 19.63 -13.87 14.67
CA PHE A 14 18.49 -14.12 15.56
C PHE A 14 18.81 -15.11 16.71
N SER A 15 20.00 -15.72 16.74
CA SER A 15 20.42 -16.69 17.76
C SER A 15 20.81 -16.08 19.10
N LYS A 16 20.60 -14.77 19.29
CA LYS A 16 20.74 -14.17 20.63
C LYS A 16 19.52 -14.43 21.51
N VAL A 17 18.47 -15.06 20.98
CA VAL A 17 17.41 -15.61 21.81
C VAL A 17 17.87 -17.00 22.25
N ARG A 18 18.26 -17.16 23.52
CA ARG A 18 18.72 -18.43 24.11
C ARG A 18 17.57 -19.43 24.32
N CYS A 19 16.55 -19.43 23.46
CA CYS A 19 15.39 -20.32 23.58
C CYS A 19 15.72 -21.72 23.08
N PHE A 20 15.06 -22.71 23.68
CA PHE A 20 15.17 -24.10 23.25
C PHE A 20 14.54 -24.32 21.88
N SER A 21 15.02 -25.38 21.19
CA SER A 21 14.53 -25.70 19.86
C SER A 21 13.06 -26.15 19.87
N LYS A 22 12.39 -25.93 18.74
CA LYS A 22 10.99 -26.31 18.50
C LYS A 22 10.68 -27.76 18.89
N ASP A 23 11.60 -28.68 18.65
CA ASP A 23 11.37 -30.12 18.88
C ASP A 23 11.69 -30.56 20.31
N GLN A 24 12.40 -29.74 21.09
CA GLN A 24 12.74 -30.05 22.49
C GLN A 24 11.57 -29.82 23.44
N LEU A 25 10.73 -28.82 23.16
CA LEU A 25 9.60 -28.46 24.03
C LEU A 25 8.53 -29.56 24.11
N PRO A 26 8.06 -30.15 22.99
CA PRO A 26 7.13 -31.28 23.04
C PRO A 26 7.77 -32.52 23.69
N ARG A 27 9.06 -32.77 23.45
CA ARG A 27 9.77 -33.90 24.09
C ARG A 27 9.87 -33.76 25.61
N TYR A 28 9.95 -32.52 26.11
CA TYR A 28 9.90 -32.25 27.54
C TYR A 28 8.52 -32.57 28.12
N VAL A 29 7.44 -32.14 27.47
CA VAL A 29 6.07 -32.45 27.88
C VAL A 29 5.79 -33.95 27.83
N ASP A 30 6.31 -34.63 26.80
CA ASP A 30 6.20 -36.09 26.63
C ASP A 30 7.12 -36.89 27.57
N GLY A 31 7.97 -36.24 28.38
CA GLY A 31 8.90 -36.91 29.29
C GLY A 31 10.03 -37.69 28.62
N ARG A 32 10.29 -37.46 27.32
CA ARG A 32 11.32 -38.16 26.52
C ARG A 32 12.69 -37.48 26.55
N LEU A 33 12.84 -36.38 27.29
CA LEU A 33 14.09 -35.65 27.41
C LEU A 33 15.05 -36.35 28.38
N THR A 34 16.35 -36.32 28.11
CA THR A 34 17.34 -36.83 29.07
C THR A 34 17.36 -35.97 30.33
N HIS A 35 17.82 -36.53 31.46
CA HIS A 35 17.86 -35.81 32.73
C HIS A 35 18.68 -34.52 32.66
N VAL A 36 19.79 -34.53 31.91
CA VAL A 36 20.66 -33.36 31.71
C VAL A 36 19.95 -32.28 30.89
N GLU A 37 19.33 -32.65 29.77
CA GLU A 37 18.57 -31.71 28.94
C GLU A 37 17.36 -31.13 29.68
N LYS A 38 16.70 -31.96 30.49
CA LYS A 38 15.56 -31.56 31.33
C LYS A 38 15.98 -30.48 32.32
N HIS A 39 17.10 -30.69 33.03
CA HIS A 39 17.61 -29.72 34.00
C HIS A 39 17.97 -28.38 33.35
N LEU A 40 18.64 -28.41 32.19
CA LEU A 40 18.98 -27.18 31.44
C LEU A 40 17.73 -26.44 30.97
N LEU A 41 16.70 -27.18 30.54
CA LEU A 41 15.43 -26.58 30.13
C LEU A 41 14.72 -25.95 31.32
N GLU A 42 14.61 -26.64 32.46
CA GLU A 42 14.02 -26.08 33.68
C GLU A 42 14.75 -24.80 34.12
N GLN A 43 16.08 -24.78 34.07
CA GLN A 43 16.86 -23.57 34.35
C GLN A 43 16.53 -22.42 33.37
N HIS A 44 16.28 -22.72 32.10
CA HIS A 44 15.87 -21.71 31.13
C HIS A 44 14.42 -21.25 31.29
N LEU A 45 13.50 -22.16 31.62
CA LEU A 45 12.09 -21.84 31.82
C LEU A 45 11.90 -20.86 32.99
N VAL A 46 12.74 -20.95 34.02
CA VAL A 46 12.78 -19.98 35.12
C VAL A 46 13.19 -18.58 34.64
N ASN A 47 14.04 -18.49 33.60
CA ASN A 47 14.60 -17.24 33.10
C ASN A 47 13.87 -16.67 31.87
N CYS A 48 12.93 -17.41 31.26
CA CYS A 48 12.27 -17.03 30.02
C CYS A 48 10.76 -17.25 30.08
N GLU A 49 10.01 -16.15 30.27
CA GLU A 49 8.54 -16.13 30.32
C GLU A 49 7.87 -16.69 29.04
N LEU A 50 8.52 -16.48 27.90
CA LEU A 50 7.99 -16.98 26.62
C LEU A 50 8.02 -18.52 26.56
N CYS A 51 9.10 -19.14 27.06
CA CYS A 51 9.21 -20.59 27.04
C CYS A 51 8.36 -21.23 28.13
N SER A 52 8.25 -20.61 29.31
CA SER A 52 7.38 -21.11 30.38
C SER A 52 5.91 -21.11 29.97
N SER A 53 5.42 -20.02 29.38
CA SER A 53 4.05 -19.94 28.83
C SER A 53 3.82 -20.92 27.68
N ALA A 54 4.80 -21.11 26.79
CA ALA A 54 4.71 -22.08 25.72
C ALA A 54 4.57 -23.53 26.22
N VAL A 55 5.30 -23.90 27.28
CA VAL A 55 5.15 -25.23 27.94
C VAL A 55 3.76 -25.40 28.54
N GLU A 56 3.25 -24.38 29.23
CA GLU A 56 1.92 -24.42 29.85
C GLU A 56 0.81 -24.65 28.80
N ILE A 57 0.92 -24.00 27.64
CA ILE A 57 -0.01 -24.19 26.53
C ILE A 57 0.12 -25.60 25.96
N LEU A 58 1.34 -26.11 25.80
CA LEU A 58 1.59 -27.44 25.25
C LEU A 58 1.17 -28.60 26.17
N GLN A 59 1.14 -28.38 27.49
CA GLN A 59 0.60 -29.36 28.44
C GLN A 59 -0.89 -29.64 28.23
N LYS A 60 -1.63 -28.71 27.61
CA LYS A 60 -3.05 -28.89 27.31
C LYS A 60 -3.20 -29.81 26.07
N PRO A 61 -3.95 -30.93 26.18
CA PRO A 61 -4.00 -31.96 25.12
C PRO A 61 -4.55 -31.43 23.79
N LYS A 62 -5.43 -30.43 23.86
CA LYS A 62 -6.01 -29.75 22.67
C LYS A 62 -4.94 -29.12 21.78
N TYR A 63 -3.92 -28.49 22.36
CA TYR A 63 -2.89 -27.77 21.61
C TYR A 63 -1.70 -28.66 21.25
N HIS A 64 -1.49 -29.76 21.98
CA HIS A 64 -0.45 -30.74 21.67
C HIS A 64 -0.59 -31.33 20.26
N ALA A 65 -1.81 -31.75 19.89
CA ALA A 65 -2.10 -32.31 18.56
C ALA A 65 -2.01 -31.25 17.44
N GLN A 66 -2.31 -29.98 17.75
CA GLN A 66 -2.30 -28.89 16.79
C GLN A 66 -0.89 -28.34 16.52
N TYR A 67 0.02 -28.47 17.49
CA TYR A 67 1.38 -27.94 17.40
C TYR A 67 2.22 -28.63 16.31
N GLN A 68 2.14 -29.97 16.22
CA GLN A 68 2.86 -30.76 15.23
C GLN A 68 2.61 -30.30 13.77
N PRO A 69 1.35 -30.24 13.29
CA PRO A 69 1.07 -29.81 11.92
C PRO A 69 1.37 -28.32 11.68
N MET A 70 1.19 -27.44 12.68
CA MET A 70 1.57 -26.03 12.56
C MET A 70 3.07 -25.85 12.41
N GLY A 71 3.84 -26.61 13.19
CA GLY A 71 5.28 -26.62 13.12
C GLY A 71 5.81 -26.99 11.74
N VAL A 72 5.23 -28.01 11.10
CA VAL A 72 5.60 -28.43 9.74
C VAL A 72 5.28 -27.33 8.72
N LYS A 73 4.07 -26.73 8.80
CA LYS A 73 3.67 -25.62 7.92
C LYS A 73 4.60 -24.42 8.02
N VAL A 74 4.98 -24.02 9.23
CA VAL A 74 5.92 -22.91 9.44
C VAL A 74 7.29 -23.23 8.87
N GLN A 75 7.78 -24.45 9.06
CA GLN A 75 9.06 -24.88 8.50
C GLN A 75 9.02 -24.96 6.97
N GLU A 76 7.88 -25.36 6.41
CA GLU A 76 7.64 -25.32 4.97
C GLU A 76 7.61 -23.89 4.43
N LEU A 77 6.98 -22.95 5.13
CA LEU A 77 6.99 -21.52 4.78
C LEU A 77 8.40 -20.91 4.85
N ILE A 78 9.19 -21.27 5.86
CA ILE A 78 10.59 -20.84 5.98
C ILE A 78 11.43 -21.43 4.83
N ARG A 79 11.19 -22.70 4.47
CA ARG A 79 11.88 -23.42 3.40
C ARG A 79 11.49 -22.92 2.01
N SER A 80 10.22 -22.60 1.79
CA SER A 80 9.71 -22.13 0.51
C SER A 80 10.24 -20.74 0.16
N ASN A 81 10.84 -20.02 1.12
CA ASN A 81 11.40 -18.68 0.95
C ASN A 81 10.36 -17.66 0.43
N GLU A 82 9.08 -18.03 0.41
CA GLU A 82 7.93 -17.20 0.18
C GLU A 82 7.57 -16.55 1.51
N ILE A 83 8.39 -15.59 1.91
CA ILE A 83 7.98 -14.60 2.91
C ILE A 83 6.87 -13.78 2.25
N ALA A 84 5.63 -14.25 2.34
CA ALA A 84 4.44 -13.47 2.01
C ALA A 84 4.12 -12.53 3.17
N PRO A 85 3.89 -11.25 2.84
CA PRO A 85 2.52 -10.78 2.94
C PRO A 85 2.09 -10.16 1.60
N VAL A 86 2.01 -10.99 0.56
CA VAL A 86 1.29 -10.61 -0.68
C VAL A 86 -0.22 -10.84 -0.50
N TYR A 87 -0.62 -11.79 0.36
CA TYR A 87 -2.01 -12.21 0.53
C TYR A 87 -2.95 -11.13 1.07
N GLU A 88 -2.46 -10.20 1.90
CA GLU A 88 -3.32 -9.12 2.43
C GLU A 88 -3.60 -8.05 1.38
N THR A 89 -2.60 -7.73 0.55
CA THR A 89 -2.74 -6.70 -0.49
C THR A 89 -3.78 -7.08 -1.57
N GLU A 90 -3.93 -8.38 -1.87
CA GLU A 90 -4.90 -8.87 -2.85
C GLU A 90 -6.35 -8.77 -2.39
N ARG A 91 -6.63 -8.90 -1.08
CA ARG A 91 -8.00 -8.76 -0.54
C ARG A 91 -8.51 -7.31 -0.62
N TYR A 92 -7.64 -6.34 -0.36
CA TYR A 92 -7.99 -4.92 -0.48
C TYR A 92 -8.17 -4.50 -1.95
N GLN A 93 -7.38 -5.08 -2.86
CA GLN A 93 -7.49 -4.86 -4.30
C GLN A 93 -8.86 -5.27 -4.86
N LYS A 94 -9.38 -6.46 -4.49
CA LYS A 94 -10.68 -6.92 -4.98
C LYS A 94 -11.80 -5.95 -4.62
N ARG A 95 -11.76 -5.37 -3.43
CA ARG A 95 -12.79 -4.42 -2.96
C ARG A 95 -12.78 -3.12 -3.78
N ILE A 96 -11.60 -2.59 -4.09
CA ILE A 96 -11.45 -1.37 -4.90
C ILE A 96 -11.92 -1.62 -6.35
N GLU A 97 -11.51 -2.73 -6.96
CA GLU A 97 -11.92 -3.06 -8.33
C GLU A 97 -13.44 -3.30 -8.44
N THR A 98 -14.07 -3.93 -7.44
CA THR A 98 -15.53 -4.06 -7.42
C THR A 98 -16.22 -2.70 -7.35
N GLN A 99 -15.68 -1.76 -6.56
CA GLN A 99 -16.29 -0.43 -6.42
C GLN A 99 -16.20 0.39 -7.72
N GLU A 100 -15.07 0.34 -8.43
CA GLU A 100 -14.91 1.02 -9.73
C GLU A 100 -15.82 0.41 -10.81
N ARG A 101 -15.98 -0.91 -10.83
CA ARG A 101 -16.91 -1.59 -11.76
C ARG A 101 -18.37 -1.21 -11.49
N PHE A 102 -18.76 -1.08 -10.22
CA PHE A 102 -20.12 -0.61 -9.89
C PHE A 102 -20.35 0.85 -10.28
N LEU A 103 -19.36 1.72 -10.07
CA LEU A 103 -19.49 3.14 -10.42
C LEU A 103 -19.58 3.35 -11.94
N THR A 104 -18.75 2.67 -12.72
CA THR A 104 -18.79 2.73 -14.19
C THR A 104 -20.08 2.15 -14.77
N TYR A 105 -20.56 1.03 -14.22
CA TYR A 105 -21.85 0.46 -14.61
C TYR A 105 -23.00 1.43 -14.33
N PHE A 106 -23.06 2.01 -13.12
CA PHE A 106 -24.08 2.98 -12.74
C PHE A 106 -24.13 4.17 -13.70
N TRP A 107 -22.99 4.81 -13.96
CA TRP A 107 -22.92 5.94 -14.89
C TRP A 107 -23.25 5.56 -16.33
N SER A 108 -22.91 4.34 -16.78
CA SER A 108 -23.27 3.86 -18.12
C SER A 108 -24.78 3.70 -18.31
N VAL A 109 -25.49 3.18 -17.31
CA VAL A 109 -26.95 3.01 -17.34
C VAL A 109 -27.65 4.37 -17.31
N VAL A 110 -27.19 5.28 -16.46
CA VAL A 110 -27.71 6.65 -16.40
C VAL A 110 -27.53 7.39 -17.72
N ALA A 111 -26.35 7.27 -18.34
CA ALA A 111 -26.07 7.88 -19.65
C ALA A 111 -26.98 7.30 -20.74
N ALA A 112 -27.18 5.97 -20.76
CA ALA A 112 -28.09 5.33 -21.71
C ALA A 112 -29.54 5.81 -21.55
N ALA A 113 -30.03 5.93 -20.31
CA ALA A 113 -31.37 6.43 -20.01
C ALA A 113 -31.55 7.89 -20.47
N LEU A 114 -30.56 8.75 -20.24
CA LEU A 114 -30.57 10.15 -20.69
C LEU A 114 -30.58 10.25 -22.22
N VAL A 115 -29.78 9.43 -22.92
CA VAL A 115 -29.77 9.39 -24.38
C VAL A 115 -31.13 8.93 -24.92
N THR A 116 -31.72 7.87 -24.36
CA THR A 116 -33.07 7.43 -24.76
C THR A 116 -34.15 8.48 -24.48
N GLY A 117 -34.05 9.19 -23.35
CA GLY A 117 -34.98 10.27 -23.01
C GLY A 117 -34.88 11.46 -23.95
N LEU A 118 -33.67 11.87 -24.32
CA LEU A 118 -33.43 12.95 -25.30
C LEU A 118 -33.98 12.59 -26.68
N VAL A 119 -33.74 11.37 -27.16
CA VAL A 119 -34.29 10.90 -28.45
C VAL A 119 -35.82 10.90 -28.41
N PHE A 120 -36.44 10.44 -27.32
CA PHE A 120 -37.89 10.45 -27.17
C PHE A 120 -38.47 11.87 -27.19
N LEU A 121 -37.84 12.83 -26.50
CA LEU A 121 -38.27 14.23 -26.52
C LEU A 121 -38.16 14.88 -27.91
N ILE A 122 -37.08 14.62 -28.65
CA ILE A 122 -36.91 15.12 -30.03
C ILE A 122 -38.01 14.53 -30.93
N THR A 123 -38.30 13.23 -30.81
CA THR A 123 -39.39 12.63 -31.59
C THR A 123 -40.77 13.17 -31.21
N GLN A 124 -41.01 13.50 -29.94
CA GLN A 124 -42.25 14.16 -29.53
C GLN A 124 -42.39 15.57 -30.12
N GLN A 125 -41.33 16.38 -30.08
CA GLN A 125 -41.36 17.73 -30.64
C GLN A 125 -41.62 17.73 -32.15
N THR A 126 -40.96 16.83 -32.89
CA THR A 126 -41.27 16.67 -34.33
C THR A 126 -42.71 16.25 -34.58
N LYS A 127 -43.32 15.49 -33.66
CA LYS A 127 -44.72 15.09 -33.80
C LYS A 127 -45.66 16.23 -33.46
N THR A 128 -45.39 17.03 -32.43
CA THR A 128 -46.21 18.19 -32.05
C THR A 128 -46.11 19.36 -33.03
N ASP A 129 -44.94 19.59 -33.63
CA ASP A 129 -44.74 20.64 -34.64
C ASP A 129 -45.51 20.35 -35.94
N ASN A 130 -45.78 19.08 -36.24
CA ASN A 130 -46.64 18.68 -37.36
C ASN A 130 -48.15 18.85 -37.09
N PHE A 131 -48.57 19.19 -35.86
CA PHE A 131 -49.99 19.38 -35.50
C PHE A 131 -50.44 20.84 -35.39
N HIS A 132 -49.58 21.83 -35.67
CA HIS A 132 -50.01 23.23 -35.79
C HIS A 132 -49.30 24.01 -36.92
N PRO A 133 -49.98 24.21 -38.07
CA PRO A 133 -49.68 25.32 -38.96
C PRO A 133 -50.72 26.45 -38.82
N ALA A 134 -50.23 27.70 -38.84
CA ALA A 134 -50.94 28.99 -38.87
C ALA A 134 -51.66 29.37 -37.55
N ILE A 135 -51.46 30.56 -36.97
CA ILE A 135 -51.80 31.87 -37.54
C ILE A 135 -50.76 32.93 -37.16
N ALA A 136 -50.34 33.72 -38.14
CA ALA A 136 -49.62 34.97 -37.98
C ALA A 136 -50.56 36.11 -37.57
N LYS A 137 -50.11 37.05 -36.73
CA LYS A 137 -50.41 38.48 -36.94
C LYS A 137 -49.41 39.39 -36.25
N THR A 138 -48.78 40.23 -37.08
CA THR A 138 -47.99 41.41 -36.73
C THR A 138 -48.93 42.54 -36.28
N GLU A 139 -48.58 43.28 -35.22
CA GLU A 139 -48.96 44.68 -35.08
C GLU A 139 -47.89 45.45 -34.30
N THR A 140 -47.37 46.49 -34.94
CA THR A 140 -46.41 47.49 -34.47
C THR A 140 -47.12 48.55 -33.62
N ILE A 141 -46.47 49.16 -32.62
CA ILE A 141 -46.47 50.61 -32.33
C ILE A 141 -45.57 50.99 -31.12
N ALA A 142 -44.73 52.00 -31.39
CA ALA A 142 -44.18 53.10 -30.56
C ALA A 142 -43.19 52.88 -29.39
N ALA A 143 -42.09 53.64 -29.51
CA ALA A 143 -41.16 54.09 -28.46
C ALA A 143 -41.78 55.17 -27.55
N PRO A 144 -41.16 55.55 -26.40
CA PRO A 144 -40.08 56.55 -26.47
C PRO A 144 -38.89 56.31 -25.53
N GLU A 145 -37.78 56.98 -25.88
CA GLU A 145 -36.53 57.13 -25.14
C GLU A 145 -36.70 57.91 -23.82
N THR A 146 -35.94 57.59 -22.77
CA THR A 146 -35.19 58.62 -21.99
C THR A 146 -34.12 58.01 -21.05
N ALA A 147 -32.96 58.67 -21.04
CA ALA A 147 -32.03 58.89 -19.90
C ALA A 147 -31.07 57.77 -19.40
N SER A 148 -29.80 57.98 -19.78
CA SER A 148 -28.54 57.73 -19.02
C SER A 148 -28.52 58.47 -17.65
N PRO A 149 -27.45 58.49 -16.80
CA PRO A 149 -26.19 57.72 -16.73
C PRO A 149 -25.87 57.17 -15.32
N GLY A 150 -24.76 56.42 -15.20
CA GLY A 150 -24.03 56.28 -13.93
C GLY A 150 -23.02 55.13 -13.95
N THR A 151 -21.83 55.30 -14.53
CA THR A 151 -20.53 55.45 -13.80
C THR A 151 -20.24 54.31 -12.80
N ALA A 152 -19.08 53.66 -12.76
CA ALA A 152 -17.77 54.00 -13.30
C ALA A 152 -16.80 52.81 -13.14
N HIS A 153 -15.77 52.82 -14.00
CA HIS A 153 -14.38 52.41 -13.80
C HIS A 153 -14.06 50.91 -13.59
N THR A 154 -13.40 50.20 -14.53
CA THR A 154 -11.98 50.30 -14.96
C THR A 154 -11.05 50.26 -13.74
N ASP A 155 -9.97 49.49 -13.63
CA ASP A 155 -9.11 48.80 -14.58
C ASP A 155 -8.03 48.15 -13.66
N THR A 156 -7.51 46.96 -13.97
CA THR A 156 -6.12 46.79 -14.44
C THR A 156 -5.08 46.41 -13.36
N VAL A 157 -4.63 45.14 -13.49
CA VAL A 157 -3.23 44.67 -13.64
C VAL A 157 -2.15 44.97 -12.57
N ALA A 158 -1.56 43.85 -12.12
CA ALA A 158 -0.15 43.53 -11.83
C ALA A 158 0.60 43.96 -10.55
N SER A 159 1.33 42.93 -10.09
CA SER A 159 2.69 42.91 -9.55
C SER A 159 2.96 43.40 -8.13
N GLY A 160 3.79 42.62 -7.42
CA GLY A 160 4.51 43.07 -6.23
C GLY A 160 5.10 41.94 -5.39
N ASP A 161 6.40 41.72 -5.57
CA ASP A 161 7.30 40.78 -4.91
C ASP A 161 7.55 41.00 -3.39
N GLY A 162 8.14 39.95 -2.77
CA GLY A 162 9.11 40.04 -1.67
C GLY A 162 8.56 39.82 -0.26
N ASP A 163 9.29 39.33 0.74
CA ASP A 163 10.62 38.74 0.89
C ASP A 163 10.66 38.28 2.37
N SER A 164 11.35 37.18 2.69
CA SER A 164 11.97 37.00 4.01
C SER A 164 12.94 35.84 4.02
N THR A 165 14.19 36.23 4.20
CA THR A 165 15.43 35.46 4.11
C THR A 165 15.96 35.10 5.51
N ALA A 166 16.45 33.86 5.62
CA ALA A 166 17.56 33.31 6.43
C ALA A 166 17.87 33.74 7.89
N ALA A 167 18.09 32.74 8.75
CA ALA A 167 19.34 32.48 9.52
C ALA A 167 19.18 31.18 10.33
N ALA A 168 19.84 30.08 9.98
CA ALA A 168 21.16 29.62 10.45
C ALA A 168 21.14 28.87 11.81
N ALA A 169 21.55 27.60 11.75
CA ALA A 169 21.62 26.60 12.82
C ALA A 169 22.77 26.85 13.83
N PRO A 170 22.95 26.04 14.91
CA PRO A 170 23.68 24.76 14.76
C PRO A 170 23.31 23.59 15.71
N VAL A 171 23.39 22.37 15.13
CA VAL A 171 24.00 21.12 15.66
C VAL A 171 23.53 20.51 17.00
N LEU A 172 22.91 19.33 16.94
CA LEU A 172 23.25 18.09 17.69
C LEU A 172 22.67 16.88 16.91
N LEU A 173 23.47 16.27 16.02
CA LEU A 173 24.10 14.94 16.17
C LEU A 173 23.13 13.73 16.15
N ALA A 174 22.91 13.24 14.92
CA ALA A 174 23.18 11.85 14.53
C ALA A 174 22.62 10.71 15.41
N GLU A 175 21.29 10.59 15.48
CA GLU A 175 20.60 9.30 15.74
C GLU A 175 19.13 9.29 15.26
N THR A 176 18.61 10.41 14.73
CA THR A 176 17.19 10.59 14.41
C THR A 176 16.79 10.23 12.97
N GLY A 177 17.74 10.03 12.06
CA GLY A 177 17.46 9.75 10.65
C GLY A 177 16.75 8.41 10.44
N THR A 178 17.16 7.37 11.16
CA THR A 178 16.58 6.02 11.01
C THR A 178 15.16 5.92 11.55
N GLU A 179 14.87 6.62 12.66
CA GLU A 179 13.52 6.70 13.23
C GLU A 179 12.58 7.53 12.34
N SER A 180 13.09 8.64 11.78
CA SER A 180 12.33 9.48 10.85
C SER A 180 11.98 8.70 9.58
N ASP A 181 12.96 8.03 8.95
CA ASP A 181 12.76 7.23 7.75
C ASP A 181 11.78 6.06 7.99
N GLN A 182 11.91 5.40 9.14
CA GLN A 182 11.02 4.33 9.54
C GLN A 182 9.58 4.83 9.75
N SER A 183 9.41 6.02 10.34
CA SER A 183 8.09 6.62 10.54
C SER A 183 7.41 6.98 9.22
N ILE A 184 8.17 7.54 8.25
CA ILE A 184 7.69 7.86 6.92
C ILE A 184 7.30 6.57 6.18
N PHE A 185 8.14 5.54 6.28
CA PHE A 185 7.88 4.24 5.65
C PHE A 185 6.61 3.59 6.21
N LYS A 186 6.45 3.55 7.55
CA LYS A 186 5.24 3.03 8.20
C LYS A 186 3.99 3.78 7.75
N THR A 187 4.07 5.10 7.68
CA THR A 187 2.97 5.96 7.23
C THR A 187 2.61 5.65 5.78
N ALA A 188 3.61 5.58 4.89
CA ALA A 188 3.39 5.22 3.49
C ALA A 188 2.74 3.84 3.33
N MET A 189 3.16 2.85 4.13
CA MET A 189 2.55 1.52 4.15
C MET A 189 1.10 1.56 4.63
N ALA A 190 0.78 2.38 5.63
CA ALA A 190 -0.60 2.56 6.06
C ALA A 190 -1.50 3.11 4.93
N HIS A 191 -1.01 4.07 4.14
CA HIS A 191 -1.74 4.59 2.96
C HIS A 191 -1.84 3.54 1.85
N TYR A 192 -0.77 2.78 1.61
CA TYR A 192 -0.75 1.68 0.66
C TYR A 192 -1.80 0.60 0.98
N TYR A 193 -1.90 0.15 2.24
CA TYR A 193 -2.91 -0.82 2.66
C TYR A 193 -4.34 -0.25 2.62
N LYS A 194 -4.49 1.07 2.76
CA LYS A 194 -5.77 1.77 2.55
C LYS A 194 -6.15 1.92 1.07
N GLY A 195 -5.29 1.50 0.13
CA GLY A 195 -5.48 1.67 -1.31
C GLY A 195 -5.23 3.09 -1.81
N LYS A 196 -4.78 3.99 -0.95
CA LYS A 196 -4.50 5.39 -1.26
C LYS A 196 -3.10 5.53 -1.85
N LEU A 197 -2.94 5.05 -3.08
CA LEU A 197 -1.64 5.01 -3.77
C LEU A 197 -1.08 6.41 -4.01
N ASP A 198 -1.94 7.40 -4.26
CA ASP A 198 -1.53 8.78 -4.53
C ASP A 198 -0.90 9.47 -3.31
N GLU A 199 -1.34 9.10 -2.10
CA GLU A 199 -0.75 9.58 -0.84
C GLU A 199 0.52 8.79 -0.48
N ALA A 200 0.59 7.50 -0.83
CA ALA A 200 1.72 6.63 -0.50
C ALA A 200 2.97 6.89 -1.38
N ILE A 201 2.78 7.19 -2.67
CA ILE A 201 3.86 7.44 -3.63
C ILE A 201 4.81 8.57 -3.19
N PRO A 202 4.36 9.80 -2.85
CA PRO A 202 5.28 10.88 -2.50
C PRO A 202 6.08 10.58 -1.23
N LEU A 203 5.47 9.90 -0.24
CA LEU A 203 6.14 9.47 0.98
C LEU A 203 7.26 8.46 0.68
N LEU A 204 7.01 7.51 -0.23
CA LEU A 204 8.03 6.56 -0.65
C LEU A 204 9.11 7.22 -1.49
N THR A 205 8.76 8.13 -2.39
CA THR A 205 9.74 8.88 -3.21
C THR A 205 10.70 9.67 -2.33
N LYS A 206 10.23 10.28 -1.23
CA LYS A 206 11.09 10.96 -0.27
C LYS A 206 12.16 10.03 0.32
N LEU A 207 11.81 8.77 0.56
CA LEU A 207 12.76 7.76 1.06
C LEU A 207 13.72 7.23 -0.01
N THR A 208 13.43 7.41 -1.30
CA THR A 208 14.29 6.93 -2.38
C THR A 208 15.32 7.96 -2.85
N THR A 209 15.04 9.24 -2.62
CA THR A 209 15.97 10.37 -2.89
C THR A 209 17.10 10.42 -1.87
N ASP A 210 16.83 10.05 -0.63
CA ASP A 210 17.82 10.07 0.46
C ASP A 210 18.66 8.78 0.43
N SER A 211 19.78 8.83 -0.31
CA SER A 211 20.61 7.68 -0.70
C SER A 211 21.31 6.94 0.46
N SER A 212 21.32 7.47 1.68
CA SER A 212 21.99 6.88 2.84
C SER A 212 21.07 6.03 3.73
N SER A 213 19.78 5.96 3.43
CA SER A 213 18.83 5.26 4.29
C SER A 213 18.88 3.73 4.09
N SER A 214 18.90 2.97 5.19
CA SER A 214 18.73 1.50 5.18
C SER A 214 17.43 1.06 4.50
N TYR A 215 16.46 1.99 4.42
CA TYR A 215 15.15 1.83 3.81
C TYR A 215 15.10 2.17 2.32
N GLY A 216 16.13 2.79 1.71
CA GLY A 216 16.06 3.29 0.34
C GLY A 216 15.76 2.20 -0.71
N GLU A 217 16.43 1.04 -0.64
CA GLU A 217 16.13 -0.09 -1.53
C GLU A 217 14.72 -0.66 -1.33
N LEU A 218 14.29 -0.73 -0.07
CA LEU A 218 12.96 -1.24 0.29
C LEU A 218 11.87 -0.27 -0.19
N ALA A 219 12.08 1.03 0.00
CA ALA A 219 11.19 2.08 -0.45
C ALA A 219 11.08 2.11 -1.98
N ARG A 220 12.19 1.93 -2.72
CA ARG A 220 12.16 1.78 -4.19
C ARG A 220 11.33 0.59 -4.63
N TYR A 221 11.48 -0.56 -3.95
CA TYR A 221 10.66 -1.73 -4.24
C TYR A 221 9.17 -1.47 -3.98
N GLN A 222 8.83 -0.88 -2.83
CA GLN A 222 7.43 -0.56 -2.53
C GLN A 222 6.86 0.49 -3.49
N LEU A 223 7.66 1.47 -3.92
CA LEU A 223 7.26 2.45 -4.92
C LEU A 223 6.96 1.78 -6.28
N ALA A 224 7.78 0.82 -6.70
CA ALA A 224 7.52 0.01 -7.89
C ALA A 224 6.22 -0.80 -7.77
N MET A 225 5.94 -1.34 -6.58
CA MET A 225 4.66 -2.01 -6.29
C MET A 225 3.49 -1.02 -6.40
N CYS A 226 3.58 0.18 -5.82
CA CYS A 226 2.55 1.21 -5.97
C CYS A 226 2.22 1.49 -7.45
N TYR A 227 3.22 1.60 -8.33
CA TYR A 227 2.99 1.77 -9.77
C TYR A 227 2.35 0.55 -10.42
N LYS A 228 2.69 -0.66 -9.98
CA LYS A 228 2.03 -1.89 -10.43
C LYS A 228 0.54 -1.86 -10.11
N TYR A 229 0.17 -1.50 -8.87
CA TYR A 229 -1.24 -1.42 -8.46
C TYR A 229 -1.99 -0.24 -9.09
N LYS A 230 -1.30 0.87 -9.37
CA LYS A 230 -1.85 2.01 -10.13
C LYS A 230 -2.04 1.70 -11.63
N LYS A 231 -1.83 0.44 -12.06
CA LYS A 231 -1.89 -0.03 -13.46
C LYS A 231 -0.86 0.64 -14.38
N GLN A 232 0.16 1.31 -13.84
CA GLN A 232 1.25 1.93 -14.59
C GLN A 232 2.37 0.92 -14.86
N LYS A 233 2.06 -0.12 -15.63
CA LYS A 233 2.93 -1.28 -15.86
C LYS A 233 4.32 -0.93 -16.40
N VAL A 234 4.41 0.04 -17.31
CA VAL A 234 5.69 0.47 -17.90
C VAL A 234 6.61 1.06 -16.83
N LYS A 235 6.09 1.97 -16.01
CA LYS A 235 6.85 2.57 -14.91
C LYS A 235 7.25 1.52 -13.86
N ALA A 236 6.32 0.64 -13.50
CA ALA A 236 6.60 -0.46 -12.58
C ALA A 236 7.74 -1.36 -13.11
N ARG A 237 7.67 -1.77 -14.39
CA ARG A 237 8.69 -2.58 -15.04
C ARG A 237 10.05 -1.88 -15.00
N ASN A 238 10.12 -0.61 -15.38
CA ASN A 238 11.37 0.16 -15.35
C ASN A 238 11.98 0.19 -13.95
N MET A 239 11.17 0.52 -12.93
CA MET A 239 11.61 0.56 -11.53
C MET A 239 12.10 -0.81 -11.03
N PHE A 240 11.41 -1.90 -11.38
CA PHE A 240 11.89 -3.24 -11.01
C PHE A 240 13.16 -3.63 -11.77
N THR A 241 13.32 -3.24 -13.03
CA THR A 241 14.58 -3.49 -13.76
C THR A 241 15.75 -2.73 -13.15
N GLU A 242 15.55 -1.49 -12.69
CA GLU A 242 16.56 -0.73 -11.96
C GLU A 242 16.93 -1.43 -10.65
N LEU A 243 15.94 -1.90 -9.88
CA LEU A 243 16.18 -2.67 -8.65
C LEU A 243 16.98 -3.96 -8.88
N VAL A 244 16.77 -4.63 -10.02
CA VAL A 244 17.55 -5.82 -10.39
C VAL A 244 18.99 -5.44 -10.75
N LYS A 245 19.21 -4.30 -11.43
CA LYS A 245 20.54 -3.80 -11.78
C LYS A 245 21.36 -3.34 -10.58
N MET A 246 20.72 -2.83 -9.53
CA MET A 246 21.41 -2.41 -8.29
C MET A 246 21.99 -3.58 -7.49
N ASP A 247 21.69 -4.84 -7.85
CA ASP A 247 22.20 -6.05 -7.18
C ASP A 247 22.02 -6.09 -5.64
N GLY A 248 21.01 -5.38 -5.13
CA GLY A 248 20.71 -5.25 -3.71
C GLY A 248 19.88 -6.41 -3.12
N ARG A 249 19.49 -6.26 -1.85
CA ARG A 249 18.73 -7.29 -1.10
C ARG A 249 17.38 -7.61 -1.75
N MET A 250 16.82 -6.64 -2.48
CA MET A 250 15.52 -6.74 -3.12
C MET A 250 15.55 -7.34 -4.54
N LYS A 251 16.73 -7.66 -5.10
CA LYS A 251 16.88 -8.20 -6.48
C LYS A 251 15.98 -9.39 -6.76
N LYS A 252 16.02 -10.42 -5.90
CA LYS A 252 15.23 -11.65 -6.10
C LYS A 252 13.72 -11.38 -6.11
N ARG A 253 13.26 -10.47 -5.25
CA ARG A 253 11.85 -10.06 -5.17
C ARG A 253 11.43 -9.24 -6.38
N ALA A 254 12.28 -8.32 -6.83
CA ALA A 254 12.04 -7.52 -8.04
C ALA A 254 11.95 -8.41 -9.29
N LEU A 255 12.81 -9.42 -9.41
CA LEU A 255 12.78 -10.39 -10.52
C LEU A 255 11.47 -11.20 -10.51
N LEU A 256 11.04 -11.68 -9.35
CA LEU A 256 9.75 -12.36 -9.21
C LEU A 256 8.58 -11.43 -9.61
N ALA A 257 8.62 -10.17 -9.18
CA ALA A 257 7.59 -9.19 -9.52
C ALA A 257 7.54 -8.88 -11.03
N LEU A 258 8.69 -8.83 -11.71
CA LEU A 258 8.80 -8.64 -13.16
C LEU A 258 8.19 -9.80 -13.96
N ASN A 259 8.43 -11.03 -13.53
CA ASN A 259 7.85 -12.20 -14.18
C ASN A 259 6.32 -12.27 -14.04
N ASN A 260 5.78 -11.62 -13.00
CA ASN A 260 4.34 -11.62 -12.65
C ASN A 260 3.61 -10.31 -13.02
N LEU A 261 4.07 -9.58 -14.06
CA LEU A 261 3.64 -8.20 -14.38
C LEU A 261 2.89 -8.09 -15.71
#